data_AF-A0A1Q6V4G0-F1
#
_entry.id   AF-A0A1Q6V4G0-F1
#
_cell.length_a   1.000
_cell.length_b   1.000
_cell.length_c   1.000
_cell.angle_alpha   90.00
_cell.angle_beta   90.00
_cell.angle_gamma   90.00
#
_symmetry.space_group_name_H-M   'P 1'
#
loop_
_entity.id
_entity.type
_entity.pdbx_description
1 polymer ?
#
loop_
_entity_poly.entity_id
_entity_poly.type
_entity_poly.pdbx_seq_one_letter_code
_entity_poly.pdbx_strand_id
1 'polypeptide(L)'
;MLRGRCANCGSKIAFRYFAVELLTALLFLAIWQTFPWQMAIGYWIFVSFLIVGTFIDFEHFIIPDRVTIGGIIAGILASVTVPTLMDTDSRLAAGVRSMLAAALGYAILLIVLEAGKIAFGRKRIRFDTPTPFTWTRREDDADFVVGSEQSLWSDHFARERDRLLLQCDEAKIDNHTYGSATLEFHYDRVDVEGRVLALDDVMQISGVARGLLIPREAMGRSDLKFLAAIGAFLGWRAVLFSLFAGSLLGSIIGLITLIVGKRVWSAKLPFGPYLAFGAVSWIFFGDTFLHWYAGLLSP
;
A
#
# COMPACT_ATOMS: atom_id res chain seq x y z
N MET A 1 1.37 34.57 19.70
CA MET A 1 0.84 33.19 19.77
C MET A 1 -0.21 33.00 18.68
N LEU A 2 -0.02 32.04 17.77
CA LEU A 2 -0.81 31.89 16.53
C LEU A 2 -2.21 31.24 16.70
N ARG A 3 -2.70 31.00 17.93
CA ARG A 3 -4.07 30.53 18.26
C ARG A 3 -4.60 29.36 17.36
N GLY A 4 -3.72 28.45 16.94
CA GLY A 4 -4.10 27.31 16.07
C GLY A 4 -4.45 27.70 14.63
N ARG A 5 -3.97 28.85 14.16
CA ARG A 5 -4.13 29.32 12.78
C ARG A 5 -2.78 29.45 12.07
N CYS A 6 -2.76 29.16 10.77
CA CYS A 6 -1.58 29.36 9.94
C CYS A 6 -1.13 30.84 9.98
N ALA A 7 0.18 31.07 10.16
CA ALA A 7 0.76 32.42 10.24
C ALA A 7 0.56 33.26 8.97
N ASN A 8 0.47 32.60 7.81
CA ASN A 8 0.39 33.27 6.52
C ASN A 8 -1.05 33.44 6.01
N CYS A 9 -1.91 32.44 6.23
CA CYS A 9 -3.28 32.44 5.65
C CYS A 9 -4.41 32.45 6.68
N GLY A 10 -4.12 32.34 7.99
CA GLY A 10 -5.14 32.41 9.05
C GLY A 10 -6.13 31.23 9.10
N SER A 11 -5.96 30.21 8.26
CA SER A 11 -6.77 28.98 8.27
C SER A 11 -6.51 28.17 9.54
N LYS A 12 -7.52 27.44 10.03
CA LYS A 12 -7.36 26.55 11.19
C LYS A 12 -6.42 25.41 10.83
N ILE A 13 -5.42 25.17 11.68
CA ILE A 13 -4.53 24.02 11.56
C ILE A 13 -5.36 22.77 11.90
N ALA A 14 -5.44 21.81 10.97
CA ALA A 14 -6.15 20.56 11.21
C ALA A 14 -5.48 19.79 12.37
N PHE A 15 -6.30 19.19 13.26
CA PHE A 15 -5.82 18.43 14.42
C PHE A 15 -4.81 17.32 14.05
N ARG A 16 -4.89 16.82 12.81
CA ARG A 16 -3.92 15.86 12.25
C ARG A 16 -2.48 16.36 12.33
N TYR A 17 -2.20 17.61 11.99
CA TYR A 17 -0.83 18.15 12.05
C TYR A 17 -0.29 18.16 13.48
N PHE A 18 -1.14 18.54 14.43
CA PHE A 18 -0.81 18.46 15.85
C PHE A 18 -0.50 17.01 16.29
N ALA A 19 -1.30 16.04 15.84
CA ALA A 19 -1.05 14.63 16.12
C ALA A 19 0.28 14.11 15.51
N VAL A 20 0.60 14.51 14.28
CA VAL A 20 1.88 14.18 13.61
C VAL A 20 3.07 14.76 14.38
N GLU A 21 2.99 16.05 14.75
CA GLU A 21 4.05 16.74 15.50
C GLU A 21 4.25 16.11 16.89
N LEU A 22 3.15 15.84 17.61
CA LEU A 22 3.21 15.17 18.91
C LEU A 22 3.80 13.76 18.80
N LEU A 23 3.36 12.97 17.82
CA LEU A 23 3.90 11.62 17.59
C LEU A 23 5.40 11.68 17.27
N THR A 24 5.81 12.61 16.42
CA THR A 24 7.22 12.81 16.06
C THR A 24 8.04 13.17 17.30
N ALA A 25 7.57 14.13 18.11
CA ALA A 25 8.25 14.56 19.32
C ALA A 25 8.39 13.41 20.34
N LEU A 26 7.33 12.62 20.54
CA LEU A 26 7.35 11.47 21.45
C LEU A 26 8.30 10.38 20.97
N LEU A 27 8.27 10.03 19.69
CA LEU A 27 9.18 9.02 19.13
C LEU A 27 10.63 9.50 19.17
N PHE A 28 10.89 10.76 18.88
CA PHE A 28 12.24 11.33 18.94
C PHE A 28 12.78 11.30 20.36
N LEU A 29 11.97 11.72 21.34
CA LEU A 29 12.33 11.67 22.75
C LEU A 29 12.59 10.23 23.21
N ALA A 30 11.71 9.29 22.85
CA ALA A 30 11.87 7.88 23.20
C ALA A 30 13.17 7.29 22.62
N ILE A 31 13.47 7.59 21.34
CA ILE A 31 14.73 7.17 20.71
C ILE A 31 15.95 7.73 21.43
N TRP A 32 15.91 9.02 21.80
CA TRP A 32 17.03 9.68 22.49
C TRP A 32 17.31 9.09 23.87
N GLN A 33 16.27 8.68 24.60
CA GLN A 33 16.41 8.09 25.94
C GLN A 33 16.90 6.64 25.88
N THR A 34 16.59 5.92 24.80
CA THR A 34 16.89 4.48 24.67
C THR A 34 18.24 4.21 24.00
N PHE A 35 18.67 5.06 23.06
CA PHE A 35 19.84 4.78 22.22
C PHE A 35 20.97 5.81 22.36
N PRO A 36 22.24 5.40 22.18
CA PRO A 36 23.36 6.31 22.01
C PRO A 36 23.11 7.33 20.89
N TRP A 37 23.67 8.53 21.04
CA TRP A 37 23.39 9.67 20.17
C TRP A 37 23.63 9.38 18.67
N GLN A 38 24.61 8.54 18.32
CA GLN A 38 24.89 8.18 16.92
C GLN A 38 23.74 7.36 16.31
N MET A 39 23.24 6.36 17.03
CA MET A 39 22.11 5.54 16.58
C MET A 39 20.81 6.34 16.63
N ALA A 40 20.65 7.19 17.64
CA ALA A 40 19.49 8.06 17.77
C ALA A 40 19.29 8.96 16.54
N ILE A 41 20.36 9.57 16.02
CA ILE A 41 20.29 10.40 14.80
C ILE A 41 19.84 9.55 13.60
N GLY A 42 20.40 8.35 13.43
CA GLY A 42 20.00 7.42 12.36
C GLY A 42 18.51 7.05 12.45
N TYR A 43 18.04 6.72 13.65
CA TYR A 43 16.64 6.40 13.90
C TYR A 43 15.69 7.58 13.77
N TRP A 44 16.11 8.81 14.09
CA TRP A 44 15.31 10.01 13.83
C TRP A 44 15.08 10.24 12.34
N ILE A 45 16.12 10.07 11.52
CA ILE A 45 15.99 10.14 10.05
C ILE A 45 15.02 9.06 9.58
N PHE A 46 15.22 7.82 10.02
CA PHE A 46 14.37 6.70 9.64
C PHE A 46 12.90 6.89 10.04
N VAL A 47 12.64 7.24 11.30
CA VAL A 47 11.28 7.47 11.80
C VAL A 47 10.62 8.65 11.11
N SER A 48 11.39 9.67 10.69
CA SER A 48 10.84 10.76 9.86
C SER A 48 10.32 10.22 8.53
N PHE A 49 11.08 9.35 7.84
CA PHE A 49 10.60 8.68 6.62
C PHE A 49 9.38 7.79 6.89
N LEU A 50 9.35 7.06 8.01
CA LEU A 50 8.21 6.23 8.39
C LEU A 50 6.95 7.05 8.63
N ILE A 51 7.05 8.14 9.40
CA ILE A 51 5.92 9.03 9.70
C ILE A 51 5.40 9.66 8.41
N VAL A 52 6.29 10.28 7.62
CA VAL A 52 5.90 10.91 6.35
C VAL A 52 5.26 9.89 5.42
N GLY A 53 5.87 8.70 5.26
CA GLY A 53 5.32 7.61 4.45
C GLY A 53 3.94 7.16 4.94
N THR A 54 3.78 6.96 6.25
CA THR A 54 2.54 6.49 6.88
C THR A 54 1.38 7.47 6.68
N PHE A 55 1.60 8.76 6.92
CA PHE A 55 0.53 9.76 6.78
C PHE A 55 0.17 10.01 5.32
N ILE A 56 1.13 9.99 4.39
CA ILE A 56 0.83 10.08 2.96
C ILE A 56 0.06 8.83 2.51
N ASP A 57 0.44 7.63 2.97
CA ASP A 57 -0.26 6.39 2.62
C ASP A 57 -1.69 6.36 3.18
N PHE A 58 -1.92 6.86 4.39
CA PHE A 58 -3.28 6.97 4.94
C PHE A 58 -4.19 7.92 4.14
N GLU A 59 -3.63 8.94 3.50
CA GLU A 59 -4.42 9.93 2.76
C GLU A 59 -4.58 9.57 1.29
N HIS A 60 -3.54 9.02 0.67
CA HIS A 60 -3.46 8.84 -0.77
C HIS A 60 -3.31 7.38 -1.20
N PHE A 61 -3.18 6.43 -0.27
CA PHE A 61 -2.94 5.01 -0.54
C PHE A 61 -1.71 4.75 -1.43
N ILE A 62 -0.75 5.67 -1.41
CA ILE A 62 0.51 5.60 -2.15
C ILE A 62 1.66 6.11 -1.26
N ILE A 63 2.83 5.50 -1.39
CA ILE A 63 4.07 6.03 -0.80
C ILE A 63 4.95 6.57 -1.93
N PRO A 64 5.25 7.89 -1.96
CA PRO A 64 6.04 8.48 -3.02
C PRO A 64 7.43 7.85 -3.13
N ASP A 65 7.90 7.67 -4.37
CA ASP A 65 9.24 7.12 -4.64
C ASP A 65 10.37 7.93 -3.99
N ARG A 66 10.17 9.25 -3.82
CA ARG A 66 11.12 10.12 -3.11
C ARG A 66 11.30 9.74 -1.64
N VAL A 67 10.22 9.25 -1.00
CA VAL A 67 10.25 8.80 0.40
C VAL A 67 10.86 7.41 0.49
N THR A 68 10.44 6.47 -0.37
CA THR A 68 10.91 5.08 -0.31
C THR A 68 12.35 4.93 -0.80
N ILE A 69 12.67 5.38 -2.01
CA ILE A 69 14.03 5.32 -2.58
C ILE A 69 14.96 6.23 -1.78
N GLY A 70 14.48 7.43 -1.40
CA GLY A 70 15.22 8.32 -0.50
C GLY A 70 15.53 7.65 0.84
N GLY A 71 14.58 6.91 1.41
CA GLY A 71 14.76 6.10 2.60
C GLY A 71 15.79 4.98 2.42
N ILE A 72 15.77 4.24 1.30
CA ILE A 72 16.77 3.19 1.02
C ILE A 72 18.18 3.80 0.97
N ILE A 73 18.35 4.89 0.22
CA ILE A 73 19.64 5.59 0.07
C ILE A 73 20.10 6.12 1.43
N ALA A 74 19.20 6.80 2.17
CA ALA A 74 19.48 7.32 3.49
C ALA A 74 19.87 6.20 4.48
N GLY A 75 19.22 5.03 4.41
CA GLY A 75 19.51 3.88 5.26
C GLY A 75 20.88 3.27 5.00
N ILE A 76 21.26 3.12 3.73
CA ILE A 76 22.60 2.65 3.35
C ILE A 76 23.66 3.65 3.81
N LEU A 77 23.46 4.95 3.58
CA LEU A 77 24.37 5.99 4.03
C LEU A 77 24.48 6.02 5.56
N ALA A 78 23.35 6.00 6.26
CA ALA A 78 23.29 5.95 7.72
C ALA A 78 24.06 4.74 8.25
N SER A 79 23.87 3.55 7.66
CA SER A 79 24.57 2.32 8.04
C SER A 79 26.08 2.40 7.84
N VAL A 80 26.54 3.00 6.74
CA VAL A 80 27.98 3.20 6.50
C VAL A 80 28.58 4.20 7.49
N THR A 81 27.84 5.27 7.84
CA THR A 81 28.30 6.27 8.80
C THR A 81 28.23 5.80 10.26
N VAL A 82 27.25 4.95 10.57
CA VAL A 82 26.95 4.42 11.91
C VAL A 82 26.86 2.88 11.80
N PRO A 83 28.00 2.17 11.75
CA PRO A 83 28.04 0.73 11.56
C PRO A 83 27.26 -0.08 12.61
N THR A 84 27.11 0.49 13.81
CA THR A 84 26.36 -0.11 14.92
C THR A 84 24.88 -0.32 14.60
N LEU A 85 24.30 0.38 13.60
CA LEU A 85 22.94 0.12 13.11
C LEU A 85 22.79 -1.28 12.50
N MET A 86 23.89 -1.89 12.05
CA MET A 86 23.93 -3.21 11.40
C MET A 86 24.66 -4.25 12.26
N ASP A 87 24.74 -4.03 13.58
CA ASP A 87 25.44 -4.90 14.53
C ASP A 87 26.88 -5.24 14.10
N THR A 88 27.64 -4.23 13.65
CA THR A 88 29.02 -4.40 13.20
C THR A 88 29.88 -3.17 13.44
N ASP A 89 31.19 -3.34 13.57
CA ASP A 89 32.15 -2.25 13.70
C ASP A 89 32.71 -1.78 12.35
N SER A 90 32.60 -2.61 11.31
CA SER A 90 33.17 -2.32 9.99
C SER A 90 32.16 -1.58 9.11
N ARG A 91 32.55 -0.39 8.64
CA ARG A 91 31.74 0.44 7.71
C ARG A 91 31.40 -0.31 6.42
N LEU A 92 32.35 -1.08 5.88
CA LEU A 92 32.13 -1.87 4.67
C LEU A 92 31.15 -3.01 4.95
N ALA A 93 31.31 -3.72 6.07
CA ALA A 93 30.38 -4.77 6.47
C ALA A 93 28.96 -4.20 6.71
N ALA A 94 28.85 -3.02 7.30
CA ALA A 94 27.57 -2.35 7.53
C ALA A 94 26.88 -1.98 6.21
N GLY A 95 27.61 -1.39 5.27
CA GLY A 95 27.08 -1.07 3.93
C GLY A 95 26.60 -2.33 3.20
N VAL A 96 27.39 -3.42 3.23
CA VAL A 96 27.00 -4.70 2.60
C VAL A 96 25.77 -5.29 3.29
N ARG A 97 25.74 -5.35 4.63
CA ARG A 97 24.59 -5.87 5.39
C ARG A 97 23.32 -5.07 5.13
N SER A 98 23.42 -3.74 5.09
CA SER A 98 22.30 -2.84 4.78
C SER A 98 21.76 -3.07 3.35
N MET A 99 22.65 -3.17 2.35
CA MET A 99 22.24 -3.47 0.97
C MET A 99 21.58 -4.84 0.83
N LEU A 100 22.14 -5.87 1.48
CA LEU A 100 21.57 -7.22 1.48
C LEU A 100 20.21 -7.26 2.19
N ALA A 101 20.08 -6.55 3.30
CA ALA A 101 18.81 -6.44 4.03
C ALA A 101 17.75 -5.70 3.21
N ALA A 102 18.12 -4.61 2.51
CA ALA A 102 17.23 -3.90 1.61
C ALA A 102 16.77 -4.79 0.43
N ALA A 103 17.72 -5.50 -0.18
CA ALA A 103 17.43 -6.47 -1.25
C ALA A 103 16.51 -7.60 -0.76
N LEU A 104 16.75 -8.12 0.45
CA LEU A 104 15.88 -9.12 1.08
C LEU A 104 14.48 -8.56 1.30
N GLY A 105 14.35 -7.35 1.84
CA GLY A 105 13.06 -6.69 2.05
C GLY A 105 12.27 -6.52 0.77
N TYR A 106 12.93 -6.09 -0.32
CA TYR A 106 12.29 -6.02 -1.62
C TYR A 106 11.88 -7.41 -2.14
N ALA A 107 12.78 -8.39 -2.07
CA ALA A 107 12.59 -9.72 -2.63
C ALA A 107 11.50 -10.50 -1.89
N ILE A 108 11.46 -10.47 -0.56
CA ILE A 108 10.50 -11.25 0.22
C ILE A 108 9.07 -10.78 -0.04
N LEU A 109 8.84 -9.47 -0.09
CA LEU A 109 7.51 -8.93 -0.34
C LEU A 109 7.11 -9.10 -1.81
N LEU A 110 8.08 -9.08 -2.74
CA LEU A 110 7.85 -9.48 -4.13
C LEU A 110 7.41 -10.95 -4.23
N ILE A 111 8.06 -11.87 -3.51
CA ILE A 111 7.70 -13.29 -3.48
C ILE A 111 6.29 -13.46 -2.89
N VAL A 112 5.99 -12.80 -1.77
CA VAL A 112 4.65 -12.82 -1.16
C VAL A 112 3.60 -12.31 -2.13
N LEU A 113 3.89 -11.22 -2.86
CA LEU A 113 2.99 -10.67 -3.87
C LEU A 113 2.73 -11.67 -5.01
N GLU A 114 3.79 -12.26 -5.55
CA GLU A 114 3.67 -13.20 -6.67
C GLU A 114 2.96 -14.49 -6.24
N ALA A 115 3.29 -15.01 -5.05
CA ALA A 115 2.59 -16.13 -4.44
C ALA A 115 1.12 -15.82 -4.20
N GLY A 116 0.79 -14.61 -3.73
CA GLY A 116 -0.59 -14.15 -3.58
C GLY A 116 -1.33 -14.08 -4.91
N LYS A 117 -0.69 -13.57 -5.97
CA LYS A 117 -1.27 -13.56 -7.32
C LYS A 117 -1.59 -14.97 -7.82
N ILE A 118 -0.68 -15.93 -7.58
CA ILE A 118 -0.87 -17.33 -7.96
C ILE A 118 -1.99 -17.97 -7.12
N ALA A 119 -1.98 -17.76 -5.80
CA ALA A 119 -2.94 -18.36 -4.88
C ALA A 119 -4.37 -17.83 -5.05
N PHE A 120 -4.54 -16.54 -5.32
CA PHE A 120 -5.85 -15.89 -5.42
C PHE A 120 -6.37 -15.76 -6.86
N GLY A 121 -5.51 -15.91 -7.88
CA GLY A 121 -5.89 -15.98 -9.30
C GLY A 121 -6.63 -14.74 -9.84
N ARG A 122 -6.90 -14.74 -11.16
CA ARG A 122 -7.85 -13.80 -11.77
C ARG A 122 -9.26 -14.26 -11.38
N LYS A 123 -10.05 -13.45 -10.66
CA LYS A 123 -11.42 -13.81 -10.31
C LYS A 123 -12.29 -13.70 -11.58
N ARG A 124 -12.45 -14.82 -12.29
CA ARG A 124 -13.40 -14.94 -13.41
C ARG A 124 -14.77 -15.25 -12.82
N ILE A 125 -15.63 -14.24 -12.78
CA ILE A 125 -17.02 -14.40 -12.39
C ILE A 125 -17.78 -14.74 -13.67
N ARG A 126 -18.15 -16.00 -13.83
CA ARG A 126 -19.10 -16.40 -14.87
C ARG A 126 -20.49 -16.27 -14.28
N PHE A 127 -21.37 -15.52 -14.93
CA PHE A 127 -22.73 -15.38 -14.45
C PHE A 127 -23.53 -16.62 -14.86
N ASP A 128 -24.27 -17.20 -13.91
CA ASP A 128 -25.11 -18.38 -14.18
C ASP A 128 -26.29 -18.04 -15.11
N THR A 129 -26.71 -16.76 -15.11
CA THR A 129 -27.68 -16.20 -16.04
C THR A 129 -27.10 -14.95 -16.71
N PRO A 130 -27.41 -14.69 -17.99
CA PRO A 130 -27.01 -13.45 -18.65
C PRO A 130 -27.48 -12.25 -17.83
N THR A 131 -26.53 -11.49 -17.28
CA THR A 131 -26.81 -10.45 -16.29
C THR A 131 -26.70 -9.07 -16.92
N PRO A 132 -27.72 -8.19 -16.80
CA PRO A 132 -27.64 -6.85 -17.35
C PRO A 132 -26.56 -6.05 -16.62
N PHE A 133 -25.78 -5.28 -17.38
CA PHE A 133 -24.84 -4.32 -16.82
C PHE A 133 -25.08 -2.93 -17.40
N THR A 134 -24.69 -1.91 -16.65
CA THR A 134 -24.76 -0.51 -17.08
C THR A 134 -23.58 0.25 -16.50
N TRP A 135 -22.84 0.91 -17.37
CA TRP A 135 -21.85 1.94 -17.05
C TRP A 135 -22.44 3.30 -17.44
N THR A 136 -22.48 4.24 -16.49
CA THR A 136 -23.06 5.57 -16.73
C THR A 136 -22.11 6.64 -16.19
N ARG A 137 -21.73 7.60 -17.05
CA ARG A 137 -20.84 8.68 -16.66
C ARG A 137 -21.50 9.65 -15.67
N ARG A 138 -20.75 10.10 -14.67
CA ARG A 138 -21.04 11.25 -13.78
C ARG A 138 -19.95 12.31 -13.96
N GLU A 139 -20.15 13.49 -13.35
CA GLU A 139 -19.24 14.64 -13.50
C GLU A 139 -17.76 14.28 -13.24
N ASP A 140 -17.46 13.60 -12.13
CA ASP A 140 -16.07 13.28 -11.71
C ASP A 140 -15.71 11.77 -11.71
N ASP A 141 -16.67 10.85 -11.92
CA ASP A 141 -16.47 9.39 -11.94
C ASP A 141 -17.59 8.72 -12.78
N ALA A 142 -17.78 7.40 -12.72
CA ALA A 142 -18.91 6.72 -13.35
C ALA A 142 -19.55 5.67 -12.43
N ASP A 143 -20.86 5.44 -12.59
CA ASP A 143 -21.56 4.35 -11.93
C ASP A 143 -21.40 3.07 -12.77
N PHE A 144 -20.99 1.97 -12.14
CA PHE A 144 -20.93 0.65 -12.75
C PHE A 144 -21.83 -0.34 -12.00
N VAL A 145 -22.91 -0.75 -12.68
CA VAL A 145 -23.96 -1.64 -12.15
C VAL A 145 -23.91 -2.96 -12.89
N VAL A 146 -23.89 -4.07 -12.16
CA VAL A 146 -24.00 -5.43 -12.72
C VAL A 146 -25.05 -6.20 -11.93
N GLY A 147 -26.18 -6.48 -12.57
CA GLY A 147 -27.33 -7.09 -11.90
C GLY A 147 -27.88 -6.19 -10.78
N SER A 148 -27.81 -6.67 -9.54
CA SER A 148 -28.24 -5.91 -8.35
C SER A 148 -27.10 -5.21 -7.61
N GLU A 149 -25.85 -5.42 -8.01
CA GLU A 149 -24.69 -4.78 -7.38
C GLU A 149 -24.36 -3.46 -8.10
N GLN A 150 -24.36 -2.36 -7.35
CA GLN A 150 -23.90 -1.04 -7.81
C GLN A 150 -22.56 -0.71 -7.14
N SER A 151 -21.62 -0.20 -7.94
CA SER A 151 -20.27 0.18 -7.51
C SER A 151 -19.79 1.40 -8.30
N LEU A 152 -18.80 2.12 -7.78
CA LEU A 152 -18.17 3.20 -8.55
C LEU A 152 -17.18 2.61 -9.56
N TRP A 153 -16.99 3.28 -10.68
CA TRP A 153 -16.09 2.84 -11.73
C TRP A 153 -14.64 2.82 -11.26
N SER A 154 -14.24 3.86 -10.55
CA SER A 154 -12.93 3.95 -9.89
C SER A 154 -12.62 2.77 -8.94
N ASP A 155 -13.62 2.04 -8.44
CA ASP A 155 -13.43 0.88 -7.56
C ASP A 155 -12.84 -0.34 -8.29
N HIS A 156 -13.02 -0.43 -9.60
CA HIS A 156 -12.59 -1.57 -10.41
C HIS A 156 -11.17 -1.44 -10.97
N PHE A 157 -10.59 -0.23 -10.93
CA PHE A 157 -9.26 0.06 -11.46
C PHE A 157 -8.35 0.60 -10.35
N ALA A 158 -7.30 -0.15 -10.01
CA ALA A 158 -6.30 0.28 -9.05
C ALA A 158 -5.15 1.05 -9.72
N ARG A 159 -4.91 0.82 -11.01
CA ARG A 159 -3.84 1.45 -11.82
C ARG A 159 -4.32 1.76 -13.23
N GLU A 160 -3.67 2.71 -13.90
CA GLU A 160 -3.92 3.05 -15.32
C GLU A 160 -3.80 1.86 -16.29
N ARG A 161 -3.04 0.81 -15.92
CA ARG A 161 -2.83 -0.37 -16.76
C ARG A 161 -3.82 -1.51 -16.50
N ASP A 162 -4.70 -1.37 -15.50
CA ASP A 162 -5.68 -2.41 -15.19
C ASP A 162 -6.68 -2.54 -16.33
N ARG A 163 -7.13 -3.77 -16.57
CA ARG A 163 -8.05 -4.14 -17.65
C ARG A 163 -9.19 -4.97 -17.11
N LEU A 164 -10.41 -4.45 -17.19
CA LEU A 164 -11.63 -5.18 -16.86
C LEU A 164 -12.23 -5.74 -18.14
N LEU A 165 -12.38 -7.06 -18.22
CA LEU A 165 -12.96 -7.71 -19.39
C LEU A 165 -14.40 -8.11 -19.13
N LEU A 166 -15.29 -7.65 -20.01
CA LEU A 166 -16.71 -7.96 -20.00
C LEU A 166 -17.06 -8.78 -21.23
N GLN A 167 -17.36 -10.05 -21.02
CA GLN A 167 -17.85 -10.94 -22.07
C GLN A 167 -19.35 -10.72 -22.20
N CYS A 168 -19.79 -10.09 -23.28
CA CYS A 168 -21.17 -9.67 -23.48
C CYS A 168 -21.82 -10.43 -24.63
N ASP A 169 -23.12 -10.68 -24.51
CA ASP A 169 -23.96 -11.22 -25.59
C ASP A 169 -24.44 -10.12 -26.52
N GLU A 170 -24.66 -8.97 -25.91
CA GLU A 170 -25.03 -7.73 -26.55
C GLU A 170 -24.43 -6.61 -25.71
N ALA A 171 -23.84 -5.62 -26.37
CA ALA A 171 -23.31 -4.42 -25.76
C ALA A 171 -23.73 -3.21 -26.59
N LYS A 172 -24.25 -2.19 -25.94
CA LYS A 172 -24.66 -0.92 -26.54
C LYS A 172 -23.79 0.18 -25.97
N ILE A 173 -23.06 0.88 -26.83
CA ILE A 173 -22.25 2.05 -26.50
C ILE A 173 -22.90 3.25 -27.19
N ASP A 174 -23.51 4.12 -26.39
CA ASP A 174 -24.35 5.23 -26.86
C ASP A 174 -25.38 4.78 -27.93
N ASN A 175 -25.16 5.13 -29.20
CA ASN A 175 -26.04 4.79 -30.33
C ASN A 175 -25.62 3.54 -31.13
N HIS A 176 -24.50 2.91 -30.81
CA HIS A 176 -24.01 1.73 -31.52
C HIS A 176 -24.28 0.46 -30.72
N THR A 177 -24.96 -0.50 -31.35
CA THR A 177 -25.18 -1.83 -30.78
C THR A 177 -24.19 -2.82 -31.37
N TYR A 178 -23.50 -3.52 -30.49
CA TYR A 178 -22.60 -4.63 -30.75
C TYR A 178 -23.28 -5.92 -30.30
N GLY A 179 -23.13 -6.99 -31.09
CA GLY A 179 -23.61 -8.32 -30.70
C GLY A 179 -22.70 -8.97 -29.66
N SER A 180 -22.35 -10.24 -29.89
CA SER A 180 -21.46 -10.99 -29.01
C SER A 180 -20.03 -10.44 -29.07
N ALA A 181 -19.72 -9.50 -28.19
CA ALA A 181 -18.43 -8.81 -28.12
C ALA A 181 -17.78 -8.94 -26.74
N THR A 182 -16.45 -8.80 -26.70
CA THR A 182 -15.72 -8.64 -25.43
C THR A 182 -15.36 -7.17 -25.29
N LEU A 183 -15.93 -6.52 -24.28
CA LEU A 183 -15.57 -5.16 -23.91
C LEU A 183 -14.32 -5.22 -23.04
N GLU A 184 -13.25 -4.60 -23.49
CA GLU A 184 -12.02 -4.45 -22.73
C GLU A 184 -11.90 -3.04 -22.20
N PHE A 185 -12.26 -2.87 -20.94
CA PHE A 185 -12.23 -1.60 -20.27
C PHE A 185 -10.87 -1.32 -19.64
N HIS A 186 -10.39 -0.11 -19.86
CA HIS A 186 -9.39 0.59 -19.08
C HIS A 186 -10.06 1.70 -18.27
N TYR A 187 -9.32 2.39 -17.39
CA TYR A 187 -9.86 3.48 -16.59
C TYR A 187 -10.47 4.60 -17.45
N ASP A 188 -9.80 4.96 -18.56
CA ASP A 188 -10.08 6.12 -19.43
C ASP A 188 -10.68 5.74 -20.79
N ARG A 189 -10.72 4.46 -21.15
CA ARG A 189 -11.12 4.00 -22.49
C ARG A 189 -11.72 2.60 -22.48
N VAL A 190 -12.50 2.30 -23.49
CA VAL A 190 -13.01 0.95 -23.77
C VAL A 190 -12.59 0.52 -25.16
N ASP A 191 -12.07 -0.70 -25.29
CA ASP A 191 -11.79 -1.35 -26.57
C ASP A 191 -12.88 -2.38 -26.86
N VAL A 192 -13.46 -2.28 -28.05
CA VAL A 192 -14.45 -3.22 -28.57
C VAL A 192 -14.09 -3.57 -29.99
N GLU A 193 -13.77 -4.86 -30.23
CA GLU A 193 -13.42 -5.38 -31.56
C GLU A 193 -12.28 -4.61 -32.26
N GLY A 194 -11.32 -4.07 -31.50
CA GLY A 194 -10.19 -3.30 -32.02
C GLY A 194 -10.49 -1.82 -32.23
N ARG A 195 -11.69 -1.35 -31.87
CA ARG A 195 -12.06 0.06 -31.83
C ARG A 195 -11.90 0.59 -30.40
N VAL A 196 -10.93 1.48 -30.23
CA VAL A 196 -10.68 2.17 -28.96
C VAL A 196 -11.55 3.42 -28.89
N LEU A 197 -12.37 3.53 -27.84
CA LEU A 197 -13.22 4.69 -27.55
C LEU A 197 -12.81 5.28 -26.19
N ALA A 198 -12.61 6.58 -26.12
CA ALA A 198 -12.38 7.26 -24.85
C ALA A 198 -13.68 7.30 -24.04
N LEU A 199 -13.64 6.91 -22.77
CA LEU A 199 -14.81 6.94 -21.89
C LEU A 199 -15.27 8.38 -21.62
N ASP A 200 -14.39 9.36 -21.76
CA ASP A 200 -14.74 10.79 -21.71
C ASP A 200 -15.65 11.23 -22.86
N ASP A 201 -15.73 10.47 -23.95
CA ASP A 201 -16.61 10.78 -25.09
C ASP A 201 -17.92 9.95 -25.05
N VAL A 202 -18.06 9.06 -24.07
CA VAL A 202 -19.17 8.11 -23.95
C VAL A 202 -20.04 8.48 -22.76
N MET A 203 -21.36 8.56 -22.96
CA MET A 203 -22.29 8.90 -21.88
C MET A 203 -22.76 7.66 -21.15
N GLN A 204 -23.04 6.59 -21.90
CA GLN A 204 -23.59 5.37 -21.33
C GLN A 204 -23.19 4.13 -22.13
N ILE A 205 -22.81 3.07 -21.41
CA ILE A 205 -22.58 1.73 -21.95
C ILE A 205 -23.50 0.77 -21.22
N SER A 206 -24.25 -0.05 -21.95
CA SER A 206 -25.17 -1.02 -21.34
C SER A 206 -25.17 -2.32 -22.13
N GLY A 207 -25.63 -3.41 -21.53
CA GLY A 207 -25.70 -4.67 -22.25
C GLY A 207 -25.96 -5.85 -21.33
N VAL A 208 -25.74 -7.05 -21.85
CA VAL A 208 -25.92 -8.30 -21.11
C VAL A 208 -24.59 -9.03 -21.04
N ALA A 209 -24.08 -9.18 -19.82
CA ALA A 209 -22.81 -9.84 -19.53
C ALA A 209 -23.01 -11.33 -19.25
N ARG A 210 -22.21 -12.19 -19.89
CA ARG A 210 -22.05 -13.61 -19.55
C ARG A 210 -20.90 -13.86 -18.57
N GLY A 211 -19.92 -12.97 -18.55
CA GLY A 211 -18.77 -13.13 -17.68
C GLY A 211 -18.03 -11.82 -17.46
N LEU A 212 -17.51 -11.68 -16.26
CA LEU A 212 -16.73 -10.55 -15.81
C LEU A 212 -15.37 -11.05 -15.31
N LEU A 213 -14.30 -10.48 -15.83
CA LEU A 213 -12.95 -10.79 -15.42
C LEU A 213 -12.31 -9.51 -14.87
N ILE A 214 -12.23 -9.45 -13.53
CA ILE A 214 -11.62 -8.34 -12.81
C ILE A 214 -10.17 -8.72 -12.48
N PRO A 215 -9.18 -7.89 -12.83
CA PRO A 215 -7.80 -8.08 -12.39
C PRO A 215 -7.74 -7.81 -10.89
N ARG A 216 -7.32 -8.81 -10.11
CA ARG A 216 -6.98 -8.62 -8.70
C ARG A 216 -5.47 -8.48 -8.58
N GLU A 217 -4.98 -7.26 -8.36
CA GLU A 217 -3.67 -7.11 -7.74
C GLU A 217 -3.83 -6.98 -6.23
N ALA A 218 -3.08 -7.81 -5.50
CA ALA A 218 -3.19 -7.94 -4.05
C ALA A 218 -2.48 -6.82 -3.26
N MET A 219 -1.62 -6.00 -3.89
CA MET A 219 -0.78 -5.02 -3.17
C MET A 219 -0.06 -3.99 -4.06
N GLY A 220 0.31 -2.83 -3.48
CA GLY A 220 1.08 -1.76 -4.13
C GLY A 220 2.59 -2.03 -4.19
N ARG A 221 3.25 -1.66 -5.30
CA ARG A 221 4.72 -1.75 -5.44
C ARG A 221 5.50 -0.80 -4.52
N SER A 222 4.82 0.21 -3.95
CA SER A 222 5.35 1.13 -2.94
C SER A 222 5.86 0.38 -1.72
N ASP A 223 5.12 -0.63 -1.27
CA ASP A 223 5.35 -1.31 0.00
C ASP A 223 6.60 -2.19 -0.06
N LEU A 224 6.93 -2.71 -1.25
CA LEU A 224 8.19 -3.42 -1.53
C LEU A 224 9.39 -2.50 -1.26
N LYS A 225 9.35 -1.28 -1.80
CA LYS A 225 10.43 -0.28 -1.62
C LYS A 225 10.47 0.23 -0.17
N PHE A 226 9.31 0.33 0.47
CA PHE A 226 9.23 0.73 1.87
C PHE A 226 9.83 -0.33 2.80
N LEU A 227 9.54 -1.62 2.59
CA LEU A 227 10.18 -2.71 3.32
C LEU A 227 11.68 -2.82 3.04
N ALA A 228 12.10 -2.52 1.81
CA ALA A 228 13.51 -2.38 1.48
C ALA A 228 14.19 -1.25 2.27
N ALA A 229 13.52 -0.10 2.45
CA ALA A 229 14.02 1.00 3.29
C ALA A 229 14.13 0.57 4.76
N ILE A 230 13.14 -0.17 5.29
CA ILE A 230 13.20 -0.76 6.64
C ILE A 230 14.44 -1.66 6.77
N GLY A 231 14.69 -2.53 5.80
CA GLY A 231 15.88 -3.37 5.78
C GLY A 231 17.19 -2.58 5.72
N ALA A 232 17.23 -1.49 4.96
CA ALA A 232 18.41 -0.63 4.86
C ALA A 232 18.80 0.02 6.19
N PHE A 233 17.83 0.32 7.07
CA PHE A 233 18.08 0.96 8.37
C PHE A 233 18.22 -0.02 9.53
N LEU A 234 17.43 -1.10 9.55
CA LEU A 234 17.27 -1.97 10.71
C LEU A 234 17.79 -3.40 10.49
N GLY A 235 18.23 -3.73 9.27
CA GLY A 235 18.77 -5.03 8.93
C GLY A 235 17.71 -6.09 8.61
N TRP A 236 18.18 -7.30 8.30
CA TRP A 236 17.33 -8.37 7.76
C TRP A 236 16.34 -8.95 8.76
N ARG A 237 16.69 -8.95 10.06
CA ARG A 237 15.80 -9.45 11.12
C ARG A 237 14.57 -8.57 11.26
N ALA A 238 14.77 -7.25 11.19
CA ALA A 238 13.70 -6.27 11.22
C ALA A 238 12.74 -6.40 10.03
N VAL A 239 13.26 -6.75 8.85
CA VAL A 239 12.42 -7.00 7.65
C VAL A 239 11.41 -8.11 7.93
N LEU A 240 11.88 -9.26 8.43
CA LEU A 240 11.01 -10.40 8.72
C LEU A 240 9.99 -10.07 9.81
N PHE A 241 10.45 -9.45 10.90
CA PHE A 241 9.58 -9.05 11.99
C PHE A 241 8.55 -8.02 11.55
N SER A 242 8.94 -6.99 10.80
CA SER A 242 8.02 -5.92 10.39
C SER A 242 6.95 -6.44 9.43
N LEU A 243 7.32 -7.37 8.54
CA LEU A 243 6.36 -8.06 7.68
C LEU A 243 5.36 -8.87 8.51
N PHE A 244 5.85 -9.68 9.45
CA PHE A 244 5.01 -10.50 10.33
C PHE A 244 4.09 -9.65 11.23
N ALA A 245 4.67 -8.70 11.98
CA ALA A 245 3.91 -7.81 12.85
C ALA A 245 2.90 -6.96 12.07
N GLY A 246 3.28 -6.45 10.90
CA GLY A 246 2.40 -5.68 10.04
C GLY A 246 1.22 -6.50 9.52
N SER A 247 1.47 -7.71 9.02
CA SER A 247 0.41 -8.63 8.57
C SER A 247 -0.52 -9.06 9.72
N LEU A 248 0.02 -9.33 10.91
CA LEU A 248 -0.77 -9.68 12.08
C LEU A 248 -1.67 -8.51 12.50
N LEU A 249 -1.13 -7.30 12.58
CA LEU A 249 -1.89 -6.10 12.93
C LEU A 249 -2.98 -5.80 11.89
N GLY A 250 -2.64 -5.85 10.60
CA GLY A 250 -3.59 -5.67 9.51
C GLY A 250 -4.73 -6.70 9.55
N SER A 251 -4.43 -7.96 9.84
CA SER A 251 -5.42 -9.03 9.99
C SER A 251 -6.35 -8.79 11.18
N ILE A 252 -5.80 -8.38 12.34
CA ILE A 252 -6.59 -8.07 13.54
C ILE A 252 -7.55 -6.91 13.27
N ILE A 253 -7.08 -5.82 12.67
CA ILE A 253 -7.91 -4.66 12.35
C ILE A 253 -8.97 -5.04 11.30
N GLY A 254 -8.59 -5.81 10.28
CA GLY A 254 -9.52 -6.36 9.29
C GLY A 254 -10.62 -7.20 9.95
N LEU A 255 -10.28 -8.07 10.90
CA LEU A 255 -11.25 -8.89 11.62
C LEU A 255 -12.18 -8.06 12.52
N ILE A 256 -11.63 -7.09 13.26
CA ILE A 256 -12.43 -6.20 14.12
C ILE A 256 -13.45 -5.43 13.27
N THR A 257 -13.01 -4.88 12.14
CA THR A 257 -13.91 -4.10 11.27
C THR A 257 -15.01 -4.97 10.66
N LEU A 258 -14.70 -6.21 10.28
CA LEU A 258 -15.68 -7.20 9.84
C LEU A 258 -16.76 -7.46 10.92
N ILE A 259 -16.35 -7.66 12.18
CA ILE A 259 -17.25 -7.94 13.30
C ILE A 259 -18.14 -6.74 13.63
N VAL A 260 -17.61 -5.51 13.53
CA VAL A 260 -18.35 -4.27 13.82
C VAL A 260 -19.42 -3.96 12.75
N GLY A 261 -19.52 -4.76 11.68
CA GLY A 261 -20.54 -4.58 10.64
C GLY A 261 -20.30 -3.36 9.74
N LYS A 262 -19.29 -2.54 10.07
CA LYS A 262 -18.69 -1.62 9.11
C LYS A 262 -17.85 -2.46 8.16
N ARG A 263 -18.44 -2.88 7.03
CA ARG A 263 -17.68 -3.30 5.86
C ARG A 263 -16.72 -2.17 5.56
N VAL A 264 -15.52 -2.24 6.12
CA VAL A 264 -14.40 -1.49 5.58
C VAL A 264 -14.34 -2.00 4.17
N TRP A 265 -14.67 -1.08 3.27
CA TRP A 265 -14.66 -1.26 1.85
C TRP A 265 -13.54 -2.22 1.48
N SER A 266 -13.76 -3.04 0.46
CA SER A 266 -12.68 -3.71 -0.25
C SER A 266 -11.63 -2.73 -0.82
N ALA A 267 -11.70 -1.42 -0.51
CA ALA A 267 -10.68 -0.42 -0.70
C ALA A 267 -9.48 -0.68 0.22
N LYS A 268 -8.45 -1.25 -0.41
CA LYS A 268 -7.06 -0.82 -0.28
C LYS A 268 -6.68 -0.46 1.17
N LEU A 269 -6.58 -1.43 2.08
CA LEU A 269 -5.91 -1.18 3.35
C LEU A 269 -4.44 -0.85 3.06
N PRO A 270 -3.95 0.36 3.39
CA PRO A 270 -2.57 0.74 3.14
C PRO A 270 -1.68 -0.12 4.03
N PHE A 271 -0.81 -0.94 3.42
CA PHE A 271 0.04 -1.84 4.19
C PHE A 271 1.27 -1.13 4.77
N GLY A 272 1.64 0.02 4.20
CA GLY A 272 2.73 0.88 4.68
C GLY A 272 2.65 1.21 6.17
N PRO A 273 1.54 1.73 6.69
CA PRO A 273 1.34 2.00 8.12
C PRO A 273 1.58 0.79 9.02
N TYR A 274 1.15 -0.40 8.59
CA TYR A 274 1.36 -1.63 9.37
C TYR A 274 2.82 -2.07 9.37
N LEU A 275 3.52 -1.92 8.24
CA LEU A 275 4.97 -2.11 8.17
C LEU A 275 5.73 -1.10 9.03
N ALA A 276 5.32 0.17 9.01
CA ALA A 276 5.91 1.21 9.84
C ALA A 276 5.73 0.91 11.34
N PHE A 277 4.55 0.44 11.74
CA PHE A 277 4.31 -0.04 13.10
C PHE A 277 5.23 -1.19 13.48
N GLY A 278 5.39 -2.18 12.59
CA GLY A 278 6.31 -3.30 12.79
C GLY A 278 7.76 -2.84 12.96
N ALA A 279 8.20 -1.87 12.16
CA ALA A 279 9.54 -1.32 12.22
C ALA A 279 9.80 -0.51 13.50
N VAL A 280 8.85 0.35 13.91
CA VAL A 280 8.94 1.08 15.18
C VAL A 280 8.95 0.11 16.37
N SER A 281 8.11 -0.93 16.32
CA SER A 281 8.11 -1.97 17.35
C SER A 281 9.44 -2.71 17.40
N TRP A 282 10.06 -3.00 16.25
CA TRP A 282 11.38 -3.62 16.19
C TRP A 282 12.46 -2.74 16.83
N ILE A 283 12.44 -1.42 16.59
CA ILE A 283 13.42 -0.51 17.19
C ILE A 283 13.44 -0.68 18.71
N PHE A 284 12.28 -0.65 19.37
CA PHE A 284 12.23 -0.67 20.84
C PHE A 284 12.24 -2.06 21.47
N PHE A 285 11.71 -3.07 20.78
CA PHE A 285 11.47 -4.39 21.36
C PHE A 285 12.18 -5.54 20.62
N GLY A 286 12.95 -5.25 19.56
CA GLY A 286 13.62 -6.25 18.73
C GLY A 286 14.57 -7.14 19.54
N ASP A 287 15.40 -6.55 20.40
CA ASP A 287 16.30 -7.32 21.26
C ASP A 287 15.54 -8.20 22.24
N THR A 288 14.51 -7.67 22.90
CA THR A 288 13.68 -8.45 23.84
C THR A 288 13.03 -9.64 23.12
N PHE A 289 12.52 -9.42 21.91
CA PHE A 289 11.92 -10.46 21.08
C PHE A 289 12.93 -11.55 20.70
N LEU A 290 14.15 -11.17 20.30
CA LEU A 290 15.20 -12.12 19.96
C LEU A 290 15.64 -12.96 21.16
N HIS A 291 15.77 -12.36 22.35
CA HIS A 291 16.10 -13.08 23.57
C HIS A 291 14.99 -14.06 23.96
N TRP A 292 13.72 -13.64 23.88
CA TRP A 292 12.57 -14.51 24.13
C TRP A 292 12.53 -15.69 23.16
N TYR A 293 12.75 -15.43 21.86
CA TYR A 293 12.75 -16.47 20.83
C TYR A 293 13.92 -17.46 20.99
N ALA A 294 15.11 -16.96 21.34
CA ALA A 294 16.27 -17.79 21.62
C ALA A 294 16.02 -18.70 22.84
N GLY A 295 15.44 -18.17 23.91
CA GLY A 295 15.08 -18.96 25.10
C GLY A 295 14.05 -20.06 24.83
N LEU A 296 13.18 -19.89 23.83
CA LEU A 296 12.23 -20.93 23.42
C LEU A 296 12.92 -22.09 22.66
N LEU A 297 13.97 -21.79 21.90
CA LEU A 297 14.72 -22.77 21.10
C LEU A 297 15.80 -23.51 21.89
N SER A 298 16.30 -22.90 22.96
CA SER A 298 17.24 -23.51 23.91
C SER A 298 16.63 -23.55 25.32
N PRO A 299 15.67 -24.46 25.58
CA PRO A 299 15.09 -24.64 26.91
C PRO A 299 16.10 -25.19 27.93
#